data_AF-A0A535JE28-F1
#
_entry.id   AF-A0A535JE28-F1
#
_cell.length_a   1.000
_cell.length_b   1.000
_cell.length_c   1.000
_cell.angle_alpha   90.00
_cell.angle_beta   90.00
_cell.angle_gamma   90.00
#
_symmetry.space_group_name_H-M   'P 1'
#
loop_
_entity.id
_entity.type
_entity.pdbx_description
1 polymer ?
#
loop_
_entity_poly.entity_id
_entity_poly.type
_entity_poly.pdbx_seq_one_letter_code
_entity_poly.pdbx_strand_id
1 'polypeptide(L)' 'MAVDTKVIEREITIAASPETVFRLLTDPVQYVRWKGKLAELEPRPGGKIRVEFANSKDIVAGKFVEVVPG' A
#
# COMPACT_ATOMS: atom_id res chain seq x y z
N MET A 1 -10.38 6.60 25.90
CA MET A 1 -11.26 7.15 24.85
C MET A 1 -11.46 6.07 23.82
N ALA A 2 -12.69 5.66 23.53
CA ALA A 2 -12.97 4.70 22.46
C ALA A 2 -12.85 5.43 21.13
N VAL A 3 -11.99 4.94 20.25
CA VAL A 3 -11.90 5.42 18.87
C VAL A 3 -13.09 4.83 18.13
N ASP A 4 -13.98 5.68 17.61
CA ASP A 4 -15.09 5.23 16.76
C ASP A 4 -14.51 4.79 15.41
N THR A 5 -14.26 3.50 15.25
CA THR A 5 -13.67 2.93 14.04
C THR A 5 -14.76 2.79 12.98
N LYS A 6 -14.81 3.72 12.03
CA LYS A 6 -15.60 3.53 10.81
C LYS A 6 -14.88 2.57 9.89
N VAL A 7 -15.47 1.39 9.68
CA VAL A 7 -14.97 0.38 8.75
C VAL A 7 -15.36 0.76 7.32
N ILE A 8 -14.42 0.66 6.39
CA ILE A 8 -14.65 0.84 4.96
C ILE A 8 -14.29 -0.47 4.27
N GLU A 9 -15.23 -1.04 3.52
CA GLU A 9 -15.06 -2.28 2.76
C GLU A 9 -15.35 -2.02 1.26
N ARG A 10 -14.49 -2.56 0.39
CA ARG A 10 -14.63 -2.41 -1.07
C ARG A 10 -14.03 -3.62 -1.80
N GLU A 11 -14.78 -4.16 -2.76
CA GLU A 11 -14.32 -5.23 -3.65
C GLU A 11 -14.10 -4.70 -5.08
N ILE A 12 -13.05 -5.18 -5.76
CA ILE A 12 -12.71 -4.85 -7.14
C ILE A 12 -12.20 -6.13 -7.82
N THR A 13 -12.78 -6.49 -8.97
CA THR A 13 -12.28 -7.58 -9.81
C THR A 13 -11.18 -7.07 -10.75
N ILE A 14 -10.01 -7.71 -10.72
CA ILE A 14 -8.86 -7.37 -11.59
C ILE A 14 -8.51 -8.59 -12.43
N ALA A 15 -8.42 -8.42 -13.75
CA ALA A 15 -8.02 -9.47 -14.68
C ALA A 15 -6.49 -9.70 -14.68
N ALA A 16 -5.94 -10.10 -13.53
CA ALA A 16 -4.52 -10.40 -13.32
C ALA A 16 -4.36 -11.48 -12.24
N SER A 17 -3.18 -12.09 -12.18
CA SER A 17 -2.88 -13.07 -11.12
C SER A 17 -2.67 -12.38 -9.76
N PRO A 18 -2.92 -13.07 -8.63
CA PRO A 18 -2.66 -12.53 -7.30
C PRO A 18 -1.22 -12.05 -7.10
N GLU A 19 -0.23 -12.77 -7.64
CA GLU A 19 1.19 -12.43 -7.52
C GLU A 19 1.52 -11.13 -8.27
N THR A 20 0.83 -10.87 -9.39
CA THR A 20 0.98 -9.63 -10.16
C THR A 20 0.45 -8.43 -9.36
N VAL A 21 -0.75 -8.57 -8.78
CA VAL A 21 -1.36 -7.53 -7.94
C VAL A 21 -0.54 -7.31 -6.68
N PHE A 22 -0.08 -8.38 -6.04
CA PHE A 22 0.79 -8.31 -4.87
C PHE A 22 2.05 -7.50 -5.17
N ARG A 23 2.75 -7.80 -6.28
CA ARG A 23 3.94 -7.05 -6.70
C ARG A 23 3.65 -5.55 -6.91
N LEU A 24 2.52 -5.20 -7.52
CA LEU A 24 2.09 -3.81 -7.70
C LEU A 24 1.84 -3.06 -6.39
N LEU A 25 1.58 -3.77 -5.29
CA LEU A 25 1.33 -3.22 -3.96
C LEU A 25 2.59 -3.19 -3.07
N THR A 26 3.58 -4.04 -3.34
CA THR A 26 4.76 -4.20 -2.47
C THR A 26 6.07 -3.72 -3.07
N ASP A 27 6.20 -3.69 -4.41
CA ASP A 27 7.41 -3.23 -5.09
C ASP A 27 7.34 -1.70 -5.31
N PRO A 28 8.26 -0.91 -4.73
CA PRO A 28 8.27 0.55 -4.88
C PRO A 28 8.28 1.02 -6.34
N VAL A 29 9.00 0.33 -7.22
CA VAL A 29 9.14 0.69 -8.64
C VAL A 29 7.84 0.42 -9.39
N GLN A 30 7.11 -0.63 -9.02
CA GLN A 30 5.80 -0.91 -9.62
C GLN A 30 4.71 -0.02 -9.03
N TYR A 31 4.77 0.25 -7.73
CA TYR A 31 3.78 1.05 -7.02
C TYR A 31 3.62 2.44 -7.65
N VAL A 32 4.73 3.16 -7.84
CA VAL A 32 4.72 4.53 -8.40
C VAL A 32 4.24 4.63 -9.85
N ARG A 33 4.13 3.51 -10.57
CA ARG A 33 3.59 3.50 -11.95
C ARG A 33 2.09 3.75 -12.00
N TRP A 34 1.36 3.46 -10.92
CA TRP A 34 -0.09 3.56 -10.89
C TRP A 34 -0.61 4.29 -9.65
N LYS A 35 0.17 4.32 -8.56
CA LYS A 35 -0.22 4.96 -7.29
C LYS A 35 0.94 5.70 -6.64
N GLY A 36 0.66 6.90 -6.16
CA GLY A 36 1.67 7.75 -5.54
C GLY A 36 2.67 8.28 -6.57
N LYS A 37 3.56 9.15 -6.08
CA LYS A 37 4.63 9.82 -6.82
C LYS A 37 6.00 9.32 -6.38
N LEU A 38 6.15 9.04 -5.08
CA LEU A 38 7.34 8.45 -4.47
C LEU A 38 6.87 7.39 -3.47
N ALA A 39 7.57 6.26 -3.41
CA ALA A 39 7.28 5.19 -2.47
C ALA A 39 8.57 4.62 -1.87
N GLU A 40 8.63 4.54 -0.55
CA GLU A 40 9.58 3.72 0.21
C GLU A 40 8.78 2.58 0.85
N LEU A 41 8.94 1.36 0.34
CA LEU A 41 8.23 0.17 0.83
C LEU A 41 9.25 -0.90 1.22
N GLU A 42 9.15 -1.39 2.46
CA GLU A 42 9.86 -2.56 2.95
C GLU A 42 8.83 -3.67 3.26
N PRO A 43 8.47 -4.52 2.29
CA PRO A 43 7.37 -5.47 2.41
C PRO A 43 7.74 -6.68 3.28
N ARG A 44 7.89 -6.44 4.57
CA ARG A 44 8.07 -7.42 5.65
C ARG A 44 7.37 -6.90 6.90
N PRO A 45 6.89 -7.77 7.81
CA PRO A 45 6.33 -7.33 9.08
C PRO A 45 7.25 -6.33 9.82
N GLY A 46 6.70 -5.21 10.26
CA GLY A 46 7.40 -4.09 10.88
C GLY A 46 8.20 -3.19 9.93
N GLY A 47 8.29 -3.53 8.63
CA GLY A 47 8.96 -2.72 7.62
C GLY A 47 8.24 -1.41 7.34
N LYS A 48 8.97 -0.41 6.86
CA LYS A 48 8.43 0.93 6.57
C LYS A 48 7.48 0.91 5.37
N ILE A 49 6.38 1.67 5.49
CA ILE A 49 5.62 2.18 4.35
C ILE A 49 5.61 3.71 4.40
N ARG A 50 6.13 4.37 3.35
CA ARG A 50 6.02 5.81 3.15
C ARG A 50 5.70 6.09 1.70
N VAL A 51 4.59 6.79 1.44
CA VAL A 51 4.14 7.11 0.09
C VAL A 51 3.77 8.60 0.03
N GLU A 52 4.32 9.29 -0.95
CA GLU A 52 3.96 10.67 -1.28
C GLU A 52 3.07 10.66 -2.51
N PHE A 53 1.95 11.40 -2.49
CA PHE A 53 1.02 11.45 -3.63
C PHE A 53 1.29 12.69 -4.51
N ALA A 54 0.46 12.88 -5.54
CA ALA A 54 0.62 13.96 -6.52
C ALA A 54 0.72 15.35 -5.86
N ASN A 55 -0.06 15.58 -4.81
CA ASN A 55 0.10 16.71 -3.92
C ASN A 55 1.11 16.35 -2.82
N SER A 56 2.22 17.08 -2.73
CA SER A 56 3.33 16.77 -1.81
C SER A 56 2.98 16.86 -0.32
N LYS A 57 1.81 17.44 0.02
CA LYS A 57 1.30 17.49 1.39
C LYS A 57 0.60 16.19 1.80
N ASP A 58 0.19 15.37 0.84
CA ASP A 58 -0.52 14.12 1.10
C ASP A 58 0.50 12.99 1.21
N ILE A 59 0.87 12.69 2.46
CA ILE A 59 1.90 11.70 2.79
C ILE A 59 1.26 10.62 3.66
N VAL A 60 1.38 9.37 3.22
CA VAL A 60 1.08 8.20 4.05
C VAL A 60 2.38 7.71 4.65
N ALA A 61 2.38 7.48 5.96
CA ALA A 61 3.51 6.91 6.68
C ALA A 61 3.02 5.89 7.72
N GLY A 62 3.70 4.76 7.81
CA GLY A 62 3.34 3.69 8.73
C GLY A 62 4.29 2.51 8.67
N LYS A 63 3.83 1.36 9.17
CA LYS A 63 4.55 0.09 9.11
C LYS A 63 3.65 -1.00 8.57
N PHE A 64 4.23 -1.93 7.80
CA PHE A 64 3.56 -3.18 7.45
C PHE A 64 3.30 -3.98 8.73
N VAL A 65 2.05 -4.39 8.94
CA VAL A 65 1.67 -5.25 10.08
C VAL A 65 1.88 -6.72 9.71
N GLU A 66 1.44 -7.10 8.52
CA GLU A 66 1.55 -8.44 7.96
C GLU A 66 1.83 -8.34 6.46
N VAL A 67 2.59 -9.30 5.93
CA VAL A 67 2.87 -9.43 4.49
C VAL A 67 2.89 -10.92 4.16
N VAL A 68 1.85 -11.40 3.49
CA VAL A 68 1.75 -12.78 3.00
C VAL A 68 1.85 -12.73 1.48
N PRO A 69 2.93 -13.26 0.88
CA PRO A 69 3.05 -13.37 -0.56
C PRO A 69 1.86 -14.16 -1.15
N GLY A 70 1.39 -13.71 -2.31
CA GLY A 70 0.34 -14.38 -3.08
C GLY A 70 0.77 -15.73 -3.63
#